data_AF-A0A9E5R1E7-F1
#
_entry.id   AF-A0A9E5R1E7-F1
#
_cell.length_a   1.000
_cell.length_b   1.000
_cell.length_c   1.000
_cell.angle_alpha   90.00
_cell.angle_beta   90.00
_cell.angle_gamma   90.00
#
_symmetry.space_group_name_H-M   'P 1'
#
loop_
_entity.id
_entity.type
_entity.pdbx_description
1 polymer ?
#
loop_
_entity_poly.entity_id
_entity_poly.type
_entity_poly.pdbx_seq_one_letter_code
_entity_poly.pdbx_strand_id
1 'polypeptide(L)'
;MSINFFEPGDVPKPRDQIRIERIESSLYADRRRLKVTIHVTPFLERPNLAVRLITTEDEPHTVGEMNIIETMHRKMEFTLHLRSNTDPAGDYLLQARLYYQNLLEADETEALTPTIVDEQAVPVSIPQDMPPEAGAEGYLDSEEAQRDE
;
A
#
# COMPACT_ATOMS: atom_id res chain seq x y z
N MET A 1 38.95 -11.66 4.92
CA MET A 1 37.84 -10.71 5.17
C MET A 1 36.66 -11.19 4.38
N SER A 2 35.61 -11.67 5.04
CA SER A 2 34.33 -11.98 4.41
C SER A 2 33.45 -10.75 4.51
N ILE A 3 33.31 -10.01 3.41
CA ILE A 3 32.38 -8.90 3.35
C ILE A 3 31.01 -9.52 3.06
N ASN A 4 30.15 -9.55 4.07
CA ASN A 4 28.76 -9.93 3.90
C ASN A 4 28.01 -8.71 3.35
N PHE A 5 27.72 -8.73 2.06
CA PHE A 5 27.09 -7.60 1.35
C PHE A 5 25.55 -7.60 1.41
N PHE A 6 24.92 -8.60 2.04
CA PHE A 6 23.46 -8.73 2.05
C PHE A 6 22.97 -9.18 3.42
N GLU A 7 22.04 -8.41 4.00
CA GLU A 7 21.16 -8.96 5.03
C GLU A 7 20.27 -10.02 4.39
N PRO A 8 20.01 -11.18 5.03
CA PRO A 8 19.26 -12.28 4.42
C PRO A 8 17.87 -11.90 3.87
N GLY A 9 17.28 -10.82 4.39
CA GLY A 9 16.00 -10.27 3.97
C GLY A 9 16.03 -9.41 2.70
N ASP A 10 17.21 -9.07 2.17
CA ASP A 10 17.36 -8.18 1.01
C ASP A 10 17.44 -8.92 -0.34
N VAL A 11 17.45 -10.26 -0.33
CA VAL A 11 17.57 -11.07 -1.54
C VAL A 11 16.24 -11.04 -2.33
N PRO A 12 16.23 -10.52 -3.57
CA PRO A 12 15.06 -10.51 -4.44
C PRO A 12 14.46 -11.92 -4.64
N LYS A 13 13.13 -12.00 -4.56
CA LYS A 13 12.35 -13.24 -4.64
C LYS A 13 11.65 -13.38 -6.01
N PRO A 14 11.37 -14.61 -6.45
CA PRO A 14 10.54 -14.87 -7.64
C PRO A 14 9.07 -14.53 -7.38
N ARG A 15 8.29 -14.41 -8.47
CA ARG A 15 6.87 -13.96 -8.46
C ARG A 15 6.01 -14.70 -7.43
N ASP A 16 6.13 -16.01 -7.34
CA ASP A 16 5.33 -16.90 -6.48
C ASP A 16 5.63 -16.73 -4.98
N GLN A 17 6.76 -16.11 -4.65
CA GLN A 17 7.23 -15.86 -3.29
C GLN A 17 7.06 -14.40 -2.85
N ILE A 18 6.50 -13.54 -3.70
CA ILE A 18 6.27 -12.14 -3.33
C ILE A 18 5.12 -12.05 -2.32
N ARG A 19 5.37 -11.38 -1.19
CA ARG A 19 4.36 -11.20 -0.13
C ARG A 19 4.33 -9.77 0.37
N ILE A 20 3.17 -9.37 0.88
CA ILE A 20 3.01 -8.17 1.69
C ILE A 20 3.55 -8.51 3.09
N GLU A 21 4.57 -7.79 3.52
CA GLU A 21 5.21 -8.00 4.83
C GLU A 21 4.57 -7.14 5.91
N ARG A 22 4.16 -5.92 5.56
CA ARG A 22 3.54 -4.97 6.50
C ARG A 22 2.67 -3.97 5.76
N ILE A 23 1.54 -3.63 6.38
CA ILE A 23 0.69 -2.50 6.01
C ILE A 23 0.58 -1.61 7.24
N GLU A 24 0.95 -0.34 7.09
CA GLU A 24 0.80 0.69 8.11
C GLU A 24 -0.08 1.79 7.54
N SER A 25 -0.90 2.40 8.38
CA SER A 25 -1.71 3.53 7.98
C SER A 25 -1.87 4.54 9.11
N SER A 26 -1.91 5.82 8.75
CA SER A 26 -2.12 6.93 9.68
C SER A 26 -3.00 7.98 9.03
N LEU A 27 -3.95 8.53 9.81
CA LEU A 27 -4.86 9.55 9.33
C LEU A 27 -4.20 10.93 9.39
N TYR A 28 -4.45 11.73 8.36
CA TYR A 28 -4.17 13.16 8.43
C TYR A 28 -5.23 13.86 9.31
N ALA A 29 -4.87 15.02 9.85
CA ALA A 29 -5.75 15.84 10.70
C ALA A 29 -7.10 16.20 10.03
N ASP A 30 -7.15 16.26 8.70
CA ASP A 30 -8.36 16.55 7.95
C ASP A 30 -9.37 15.39 7.86
N ARG A 31 -9.00 14.20 8.36
CA ARG A 31 -9.79 12.95 8.31
C ARG A 31 -10.14 12.47 6.90
N ARG A 32 -9.58 13.08 5.86
CA ARG A 32 -9.89 12.82 4.44
C ARG A 32 -8.72 12.23 3.66
N ARG A 33 -7.55 12.21 4.28
CA ARG A 33 -6.36 11.57 3.74
C ARG A 33 -5.84 10.53 4.71
N LEU A 34 -5.39 9.42 4.16
CA LEU A 34 -4.71 8.34 4.86
C LEU A 34 -3.30 8.22 4.29
N LYS A 35 -2.28 8.41 5.12
CA LYS A 35 -0.92 8.02 4.80
C LYS A 35 -0.85 6.50 4.92
N VAL A 36 -0.42 5.82 3.87
CA VAL A 36 -0.32 4.37 3.82
C VAL A 36 1.11 4.00 3.46
N THR A 37 1.69 3.11 4.25
CA THR A 37 3.01 2.54 4.00
C THR A 37 2.86 1.04 3.82
N ILE A 38 3.37 0.51 2.71
CA ILE A 38 3.36 -0.92 2.42
C ILE A 38 4.78 -1.41 2.22
N HIS A 39 5.12 -2.47 2.95
CA HIS A 39 6.34 -3.24 2.77
C HIS A 39 6.00 -4.54 2.06
N VAL A 40 6.77 -4.85 1.03
CA VAL A 40 6.72 -6.12 0.31
C VAL A 40 8.09 -6.76 0.30
N THR A 41 8.13 -8.08 0.14
CA THR A 41 9.37 -8.80 -0.08
C THR A 41 10.13 -8.21 -1.28
N PRO A 42 11.47 -8.11 -1.25
CA PRO A 42 12.25 -7.77 -2.44
C PRO A 42 11.90 -8.68 -3.62
N PHE A 43 11.85 -8.14 -4.82
CA PHE A 43 11.32 -8.85 -5.99
C PHE A 43 12.31 -8.82 -7.17
N LEU A 44 12.39 -9.94 -7.90
CA LEU A 44 13.13 -10.02 -9.17
C LEU A 44 12.34 -9.35 -10.30
N GLU A 45 11.01 -9.44 -10.23
CA GLU A 45 10.09 -8.82 -11.18
C GLU A 45 9.06 -7.97 -10.44
N ARG A 46 8.84 -6.76 -10.95
CA ARG A 46 7.98 -5.76 -10.33
C ARG A 46 6.52 -6.23 -10.29
N PRO A 47 5.94 -6.46 -9.10
CA PRO A 47 4.50 -6.69 -9.00
C PRO A 47 3.74 -5.37 -9.24
N ASN A 48 2.48 -5.50 -9.64
CA ASN A 48 1.50 -4.42 -9.50
C ASN A 48 0.88 -4.48 -8.10
N LEU A 49 0.41 -3.34 -7.61
CA LEU A 49 -0.21 -3.20 -6.30
C LEU A 49 -1.52 -2.43 -6.45
N ALA A 50 -2.64 -3.04 -6.05
CA ALA A 50 -3.92 -2.38 -5.91
C ALA A 50 -4.21 -2.13 -4.43
N VAL A 51 -4.63 -0.93 -4.07
CA VAL A 51 -4.99 -0.57 -2.70
C VAL A 51 -6.38 0.02 -2.68
N ARG A 52 -7.23 -0.45 -1.76
CA ARG A 52 -8.62 -0.03 -1.62
C ARG A 52 -8.94 0.21 -0.15
N LEU A 53 -9.66 1.28 0.14
CA LEU A 53 -10.29 1.52 1.43
C LEU A 53 -11.79 1.25 1.27
N ILE A 54 -12.29 0.27 2.00
CA ILE A 54 -13.64 -0.29 1.86
C ILE A 54 -14.40 -0.05 3.16
N THR A 55 -15.65 0.41 3.09
CA THR A 55 -16.51 0.52 4.28
C THR A 55 -16.86 -0.84 4.87
N THR A 56 -17.07 -0.91 6.19
CA THR A 56 -17.53 -2.14 6.86
C THR A 56 -19.03 -2.15 7.20
N GLU A 57 -19.79 -1.26 6.56
CA GLU A 57 -21.26 -1.18 6.70
C GLU A 57 -21.96 -2.36 5.99
N ASP A 58 -23.29 -2.44 6.10
CA ASP A 58 -24.11 -3.53 5.54
C ASP A 58 -23.91 -3.72 4.02
N GLU A 59 -23.57 -2.65 3.29
CA GLU A 59 -23.19 -2.69 1.87
C GLU A 59 -21.76 -2.14 1.68
N PRO A 60 -20.73 -3.01 1.71
CA PRO A 60 -19.34 -2.60 1.56
C PRO A 60 -19.10 -1.93 0.20
N HIS A 61 -18.57 -0.71 0.23
CA HIS A 61 -18.21 0.02 -0.98
C HIS A 61 -16.83 0.67 -0.83
N THR A 62 -16.16 0.90 -1.97
CA THR A 62 -14.82 1.49 -1.99
C THR A 62 -14.93 3.01 -1.90
N VAL A 63 -14.34 3.59 -0.85
CA VAL A 63 -14.31 5.05 -0.63
C VAL A 63 -12.98 5.68 -1.04
N GLY A 64 -11.97 4.87 -1.32
CA GLY A 64 -10.68 5.32 -1.81
C GLY A 64 -9.95 4.17 -2.49
N GLU A 65 -9.29 4.44 -3.59
CA GLU A 65 -8.52 3.43 -4.31
C GLU A 65 -7.32 4.04 -5.01
N MET A 66 -6.30 3.20 -5.22
CA MET A 66 -5.19 3.49 -6.11
C MET A 66 -4.61 2.20 -6.67
N ASN A 67 -3.95 2.31 -7.83
CA ASN A 67 -3.19 1.22 -8.43
C ASN A 67 -1.78 1.74 -8.74
N ILE A 68 -0.79 0.93 -8.40
CA ILE A 68 0.61 1.13 -8.74
C ILE A 68 0.97 0.03 -9.73
N ILE A 69 1.28 0.42 -10.96
CA ILE A 69 1.70 -0.50 -12.01
C ILE A 69 3.22 -0.58 -11.97
N GLU A 70 3.75 -1.80 -11.92
CA GLU A 70 5.16 -2.10 -11.84
C GLU A 70 5.87 -1.35 -10.70
N THR A 71 5.59 -1.75 -9.46
CA THR A 71 6.16 -1.15 -8.25
C THR A 71 7.70 -0.99 -8.34
N MET A 72 8.20 0.18 -7.95
CA MET A 72 9.62 0.53 -8.06
C MET A 72 10.43 0.11 -6.82
N HIS A 73 9.78 0.10 -5.65
CA HIS A 73 10.44 -0.07 -4.36
C HIS A 73 9.69 -1.09 -3.50
N ARG A 74 10.46 -1.79 -2.65
CA ARG A 74 9.91 -2.73 -1.66
C ARG A 74 9.15 -2.05 -0.51
N LYS A 75 9.53 -0.80 -0.21
CA LYS A 75 8.85 0.08 0.74
C LYS A 75 8.21 1.19 -0.06
N MET A 76 6.90 1.31 0.02
CA MET A 76 6.12 2.31 -0.70
C MET A 76 5.31 3.12 0.31
N GLU A 77 5.35 4.43 0.18
CA GLU A 77 4.57 5.37 0.99
C GLU A 77 3.73 6.23 0.05
N PHE A 78 2.44 6.34 0.33
CA PHE A 78 1.52 7.12 -0.49
C PHE A 78 0.36 7.69 0.33
N THR A 79 -0.27 8.72 -0.22
CA THR A 79 -1.46 9.33 0.38
C THR A 79 -2.71 8.87 -0.36
N LEU A 80 -3.54 8.09 0.32
CA LEU A 80 -4.85 7.67 -0.15
C LEU A 80 -5.90 8.72 0.20
N HIS A 81 -6.64 9.19 -0.80
CA HIS A 81 -7.69 10.19 -0.62
C HIS A 81 -9.07 9.52 -0.50
N LEU A 82 -9.84 9.95 0.50
CA LEU A 82 -11.21 9.48 0.70
C LEU A 82 -12.18 10.31 -0.17
N ARG A 83 -12.92 9.62 -1.03
CA ARG A 83 -13.96 10.16 -1.92
C ARG A 83 -15.32 10.13 -1.22
N SER A 84 -15.46 10.84 -0.09
CA SER A 84 -16.76 11.04 0.58
C SER A 84 -17.14 12.51 0.56
N ASN A 85 -18.41 12.84 0.25
CA ASN A 85 -18.93 14.21 0.33
C ASN A 85 -19.50 14.54 1.72
N THR A 86 -19.54 13.57 2.64
CA THR A 86 -20.08 13.68 3.99
C THR A 86 -18.97 13.48 5.03
N ASP A 87 -19.33 13.41 6.31
CA ASP A 87 -18.37 13.05 7.37
C ASP A 87 -17.77 11.65 7.09
N PRO A 88 -16.44 11.49 7.08
CA PRO A 88 -15.78 10.21 6.82
C PRO A 88 -15.63 9.31 8.05
N ALA A 89 -16.17 9.69 9.22
CA ALA A 89 -16.07 8.88 10.42
C ALA A 89 -16.73 7.49 10.26
N GLY A 90 -16.06 6.46 10.77
CA GLY A 90 -16.51 5.07 10.65
C GLY A 90 -15.35 4.07 10.61
N ASP A 91 -15.71 2.81 10.44
CA ASP A 91 -14.76 1.69 10.32
C ASP A 91 -14.63 1.24 8.87
N TYR A 92 -13.39 0.94 8.50
CA TYR A 92 -12.97 0.60 7.15
C TYR A 92 -12.00 -0.57 7.15
N LEU A 93 -11.87 -1.19 5.99
CA LEU A 93 -10.81 -2.14 5.66
C LEU A 93 -9.91 -1.54 4.59
N LEU A 94 -8.62 -1.39 4.92
CA LEU A 94 -7.58 -1.07 3.96
C LEU A 94 -7.06 -2.39 3.37
N GLN A 95 -7.52 -2.70 2.17
CA GLN A 95 -7.10 -3.87 1.40
C GLN A 95 -5.94 -3.50 0.47
N ALA A 96 -4.90 -4.32 0.47
CA ALA A 96 -3.79 -4.27 -0.47
C ALA A 96 -3.67 -5.62 -1.20
N ARG A 97 -3.51 -5.58 -2.52
CA ARG A 97 -3.43 -6.75 -3.39
C ARG A 97 -2.21 -6.63 -4.31
N LEU A 98 -1.31 -7.60 -4.22
CA LEU A 98 -0.21 -7.76 -5.16
C LEU A 98 -0.62 -8.70 -6.29
N TYR A 99 -0.36 -8.28 -7.52
CA TYR A 99 -0.72 -9.07 -8.70
C TYR A 99 0.25 -8.85 -9.86
N TYR A 100 0.29 -9.80 -10.78
CA TYR A 100 0.93 -9.67 -12.09
C TYR A 100 -0.15 -9.70 -13.18
N GLN A 101 0.00 -8.86 -14.20
CA GLN A 101 -0.82 -8.93 -15.39
C GLN A 101 -0.03 -9.62 -16.48
N ASN A 102 -0.51 -10.78 -16.93
CA ASN A 102 0.08 -11.43 -18.10
C ASN A 102 -0.37 -10.63 -19.32
N LEU A 103 0.57 -10.01 -20.04
CA LEU A 103 0.32 -9.55 -21.40
C LEU A 103 0.36 -10.81 -22.26
N LEU A 104 -0.81 -11.38 -22.57
CA LEU A 104 -0.88 -12.42 -23.61
C LEU A 104 -0.36 -11.79 -24.92
N GLU A 105 0.43 -12.57 -25.67
CA GLU A 105 0.81 -12.17 -27.03
C GLU A 105 -0.46 -11.93 -27.85
N ALA A 106 -0.41 -10.94 -28.76
CA ALA A 106 -1.55 -10.20 -29.31
C ALA A 106 -2.64 -11.02 -30.07
N ASP A 107 -2.58 -12.34 -30.06
CA ASP A 107 -3.50 -13.24 -30.78
C ASP A 107 -4.57 -13.92 -29.91
N GLU A 108 -4.52 -13.80 -28.57
CA GLU A 108 -5.54 -14.41 -27.70
C GLU A 108 -6.46 -13.35 -27.09
N THR A 109 -7.72 -13.33 -27.53
CA THR A 109 -8.81 -12.49 -27.00
C THR A 109 -9.35 -13.03 -25.65
N GLU A 110 -8.51 -13.73 -24.89
CA GLU A 110 -8.86 -14.10 -23.52
C GLU A 110 -8.58 -12.91 -22.61
N ALA A 111 -9.58 -12.53 -21.83
CA ALA A 111 -9.45 -11.42 -20.89
C ALA A 111 -8.20 -11.63 -20.02
N LEU A 112 -7.31 -10.64 -20.02
CA LEU A 112 -6.08 -10.64 -19.22
C LEU A 112 -6.47 -10.73 -17.74
N THR A 113 -6.53 -11.95 -17.20
CA THR A 113 -6.87 -12.17 -15.80
C THR A 113 -5.63 -11.88 -14.95
N PRO A 114 -5.70 -10.96 -13.97
CA PRO A 114 -4.57 -10.69 -13.10
C PRO A 114 -4.29 -11.92 -12.23
N THR A 115 -3.03 -12.34 -12.17
CA THR A 115 -2.59 -13.37 -11.24
C THR A 115 -2.32 -12.72 -9.90
N ILE A 116 -3.22 -12.93 -8.93
CA ILE A 116 -3.08 -12.44 -7.56
C ILE A 116 -2.06 -13.30 -6.83
N VAL A 117 -1.05 -12.66 -6.23
CA VAL A 117 0.04 -13.34 -5.54
C VAL A 117 -0.11 -13.24 -4.03
N ASP A 118 -0.58 -12.09 -3.54
CA ASP A 118 -0.90 -11.90 -2.13
C ASP A 118 -1.98 -10.84 -1.98
N GLU A 119 -2.79 -10.98 -0.92
CA GLU A 119 -3.85 -10.04 -0.57
C GLU A 119 -3.99 -10.00 0.94
N GLN A 120 -3.91 -8.79 1.49
CA GLN A 120 -4.08 -8.54 2.93
C GLN A 120 -5.00 -7.35 3.15
N ALA A 121 -5.69 -7.38 4.29
CA ALA A 121 -6.54 -6.28 4.72
C ALA A 121 -6.28 -5.98 6.20
N VAL A 122 -6.22 -4.69 6.54
CA VAL A 122 -6.09 -4.21 7.92
C VAL A 122 -7.26 -3.29 8.26
N PRO A 123 -7.79 -3.35 9.49
CA PRO A 123 -8.84 -2.42 9.92
C PRO A 123 -8.28 -1.00 10.05
N VAL A 124 -9.10 -0.01 9.69
CA VAL A 124 -8.82 1.42 9.84
C VAL A 124 -10.07 2.08 10.39
N SER A 125 -9.94 2.79 11.51
CA SER A 125 -11.05 3.54 12.12
C SER A 125 -10.79 5.04 12.00
N ILE A 126 -11.77 5.76 11.47
CA ILE A 126 -11.77 7.23 11.37
C ILE A 126 -12.67 7.78 12.47
N PRO A 127 -12.14 8.58 13.41
CA PRO A 127 -12.96 9.14 14.49
C PRO A 127 -13.84 10.28 13.98
N GLN A 128 -14.92 10.56 14.71
CA GLN A 128 -15.81 11.71 14.50
C GLN A 128 -15.04 13.04 14.68
N ASP A 129 -14.12 13.09 15.65
CA ASP A 129 -13.27 14.24 15.91
C ASP A 129 -11.80 13.78 16.01
N MET A 130 -10.88 14.50 15.35
CA MET A 130 -9.45 14.27 15.51
C MET A 130 -8.91 15.08 16.69
N PRO A 131 -8.14 14.48 17.61
CA PRO A 131 -7.42 15.25 18.61
C PRO A 131 -6.41 16.19 17.92
N PRO A 132 -6.18 17.40 18.47
CA PRO A 132 -5.37 18.44 17.83
C PRO A 132 -3.91 18.05 17.54
N GLU A 133 -3.38 17.04 18.24
CA GLU A 133 -1.98 16.60 18.12
C GLU A 133 -1.74 15.58 17.00
N ALA A 134 -2.77 14.92 16.47
CA ALA A 134 -2.60 13.81 15.52
C ALA A 134 -2.21 14.25 14.09
N GLY A 135 -2.07 15.56 13.84
CA GLY A 135 -1.74 16.12 12.54
C GLY A 135 -0.28 16.47 12.28
N ALA A 136 0.57 16.44 13.31
CA ALA A 136 1.89 17.07 13.25
C ALA A 136 3.04 16.14 12.83
N GLU A 137 2.91 14.82 13.03
CA GLU A 137 4.02 13.88 12.83
C GLU A 137 4.17 13.37 11.38
N GLY A 138 3.29 13.78 10.47
CA GLY A 138 3.30 13.28 9.09
C GLY A 138 4.33 13.93 8.14
N TYR A 139 5.04 14.99 8.57
CA TYR A 139 5.86 15.81 7.67
C TYR A 139 7.27 16.17 8.20
N LEU A 140 7.64 15.70 9.40
CA LEU A 140 9.00 15.85 9.89
C LEU A 140 9.65 14.46 9.93
N ASP A 141 10.82 14.37 9.32
CA ASP A 141 11.77 13.25 9.38
C ASP A 141 11.79 12.29 8.16
N SER A 142 12.43 12.75 7.06
CA SER A 142 13.23 11.87 6.19
C SER A 142 14.20 12.60 5.25
N GLU A 143 14.18 13.93 5.15
CA GLU A 143 15.15 14.68 4.32
C GLU A 143 16.43 15.16 5.04
N GLU A 144 16.58 15.00 6.36
CA GLU A 144 17.79 15.47 7.07
C GLU A 144 18.82 14.37 7.42
N ALA A 145 18.57 13.10 7.11
CA ALA A 145 19.49 12.01 7.47
C ALA A 145 20.51 11.60 6.38
N GLN A 146 20.65 12.36 5.28
CA GLN A 146 21.61 12.04 4.19
C GLN A 146 22.52 13.20 3.77
N ARG A 147 22.68 14.21 4.62
CA ARG A 147 23.75 15.20 4.49
C ARG A 147 24.60 15.18 5.75
N ASP A 148 25.37 14.12 5.91
CA ASP A 148 26.69 14.12 6.56
C ASP A 148 27.18 12.67 6.63
N GLU A 149 27.97 12.26 5.64
CA GLU A 149 29.22 11.46 5.79
C GLU A 149 29.91 11.26 4.43
#